data_AF-A0A2D4H7S5-F1
#
_entry.id   AF-A0A2D4H7S5-F1
#
_cell.length_a   1.000
_cell.length_b   1.000
_cell.length_c   1.000
_cell.angle_alpha   90.00
_cell.angle_beta   90.00
_cell.angle_gamma   90.00
#
_symmetry.space_group_name_H-M   'P 1'
#
loop_
_entity.id
_entity.type
_entity.pdbx_description
1 polymer ?
#
loop_
_entity_poly.entity_id
_entity_poly.type
_entity_poly.pdbx_seq_one_letter_code
_entity_poly.pdbx_strand_id
1 'polypeptide(L)'
;MKWVKEITRSLNKGSGERAEKTDFLKKQISSDELSAKKEQLSEALQGTQIFLAKHGDKMTNEEKNEMENHIKSLQECSKLLSNEGLIQLEEERNIEDENMDAKDLMDQHQEFQEKLQDICDQLTQAENQIIGHKEPLVIDDSKTELQQYQVRQQELQKNMQANTQALAEIVKDTEMFLKENGEKLPLEDKTALERKLNEAKTKCLLLSQKAEESRKELDKAVTTAIKQETEKVAARQQLEESKNVIENLLDWLSNVDKDADHRDAKCKPTIKQNGTHFHEGDREDLIGEEDEVNGNLLETQEQNETLVDGQRTLSDDNLNMKYQKAKAQHEKIISQQQAVIVATQSTQALLEKQGHHLSPEEKEKIHKNLKELKVQYETALAESEQKLKLTRSLQEELEKFDADYSEFESWLQLAEQELENLEIGASDFGGIIIKLQRQKSFSEDVISHKGDLRFITIAGQRVLEAAKSCNKIEGVRYEKEGMDTSSTYMEVQNKLDRATSRFKTLYSKCSIFGNNLKDLVDKYQNYKDAASGLHSGLQDCEEAMNKQLSEVIAGDPKKSSKAARRNQGASRTSI
;
A
#
# COMPACT_ATOMS: atom_id res chain seq x y z
N MET A 1 65.40 66.39 -91.52
CA MET A 1 65.95 65.42 -90.53
C MET A 1 65.98 65.89 -89.07
N LYS A 2 65.60 67.13 -88.70
CA LYS A 2 65.58 67.55 -87.28
C LYS A 2 64.65 66.67 -86.40
N TRP A 3 63.48 66.30 -86.92
CA TRP A 3 62.53 65.45 -86.21
C TRP A 3 63.01 64.00 -85.98
N VAL A 4 63.76 63.40 -86.91
CA VAL A 4 64.35 62.06 -86.72
C VAL A 4 65.37 62.07 -85.59
N LYS A 5 66.25 63.08 -85.54
CA LYS A 5 67.22 63.24 -84.44
C LYS A 5 66.52 63.52 -83.09
N GLU A 6 65.39 64.21 -83.11
CA GLU A 6 64.55 64.44 -81.91
C GLU A 6 63.93 63.13 -81.38
N ILE A 7 63.49 62.24 -82.28
CA ILE A 7 62.99 60.89 -81.96
C ILE A 7 64.12 60.00 -81.45
N THR A 8 65.26 59.92 -82.14
CA THR A 8 66.40 59.11 -81.69
C THR A 8 66.87 59.55 -80.29
N ARG A 9 66.84 60.86 -80.00
CA ARG A 9 67.21 61.43 -78.70
C ARG A 9 66.19 61.18 -77.60
N SER A 10 64.89 61.07 -77.95
CA SER A 10 63.85 60.71 -76.98
C SER A 10 63.81 59.21 -76.69
N LEU A 11 64.06 58.35 -77.69
CA LEU A 11 64.19 56.90 -77.49
C LEU A 11 65.50 56.50 -76.78
N ASN A 12 66.67 57.10 -77.11
CA ASN A 12 67.92 56.77 -76.41
C ASN A 12 68.00 57.30 -74.97
N LYS A 13 67.10 58.20 -74.57
CA LYS A 13 67.04 58.70 -73.18
C LYS A 13 66.31 57.73 -72.23
N GLY A 14 65.81 56.61 -72.73
CA GLY A 14 65.15 55.59 -71.91
C GLY A 14 66.09 54.64 -71.16
N SER A 15 67.40 54.64 -71.43
CA SER A 15 68.28 53.57 -70.95
C SER A 15 69.11 53.86 -69.69
N GLY A 16 68.72 54.82 -68.84
CA GLY A 16 69.42 54.97 -67.57
C GLY A 16 69.03 56.21 -66.77
N GLU A 17 68.13 56.01 -65.80
CA GLU A 17 68.20 56.52 -64.43
C GLU A 17 66.87 56.22 -63.72
N ARG A 18 66.85 55.15 -62.91
CA ARG A 18 65.82 54.90 -61.90
C ARG A 18 65.98 55.96 -60.82
N ALA A 19 65.09 56.94 -60.82
CA ALA A 19 64.40 57.49 -59.65
C ALA A 19 63.90 58.90 -59.97
N GLU A 20 62.61 59.13 -59.68
CA GLU A 20 61.95 60.44 -59.63
C GLU A 20 61.75 61.17 -60.97
N LYS A 21 60.62 60.85 -61.64
CA LYS A 21 59.79 61.79 -62.43
C LYS A 21 58.50 61.11 -62.93
N THR A 22 57.50 61.07 -62.06
CA THR A 22 56.17 60.52 -62.34
C THR A 22 55.22 61.44 -63.13
N ASP A 23 55.65 62.60 -63.62
CA ASP A 23 54.72 63.57 -64.26
C ASP A 23 55.13 64.11 -65.65
N PHE A 24 56.13 63.51 -66.33
CA PHE A 24 56.54 63.98 -67.67
C PHE A 24 56.45 62.96 -68.81
N LEU A 25 56.03 61.73 -68.52
CA LEU A 25 55.96 60.61 -69.48
C LEU A 25 54.54 60.10 -69.76
N LYS A 26 53.50 60.86 -69.40
CA LYS A 26 52.10 60.56 -69.80
C LYS A 26 51.73 61.07 -71.20
N LYS A 27 52.73 61.40 -72.04
CA LYS A 27 52.56 61.52 -73.49
C LYS A 27 52.87 60.15 -74.09
N GLN A 28 51.96 59.23 -73.84
CA GLN A 28 51.87 57.96 -74.54
C GLN A 28 51.60 58.28 -76.00
N ILE A 29 52.61 58.12 -76.85
CA ILE A 29 52.41 58.01 -78.28
C ILE A 29 51.56 56.74 -78.42
N SER A 30 50.30 56.86 -78.82
CA SER A 30 49.40 55.71 -78.89
C SER A 30 49.99 54.64 -79.83
N SER A 31 49.64 53.37 -79.64
CA SER A 31 50.03 52.28 -80.56
C SER A 31 49.76 52.67 -82.02
N ASP A 32 48.65 53.37 -82.27
CA ASP A 32 48.28 53.96 -83.55
C ASP A 32 49.23 55.08 -84.03
N GLU A 33 49.64 56.00 -83.14
CA GLU A 33 50.63 57.04 -83.48
C GLU A 33 52.03 56.45 -83.71
N LEU A 34 52.43 55.39 -83.01
CA LEU A 34 53.73 54.72 -83.16
C LEU A 34 53.79 53.94 -84.48
N SER A 35 52.70 53.27 -84.84
CA SER A 35 52.46 52.66 -86.16
C SER A 35 52.60 53.69 -87.29
N ALA A 36 51.88 54.82 -87.20
CA ALA A 36 51.94 55.88 -88.22
C ALA A 36 53.36 56.49 -88.35
N LYS A 37 54.10 56.59 -87.25
CA LYS A 37 55.50 57.08 -87.24
C LYS A 37 56.47 56.09 -87.86
N LYS A 38 56.23 54.78 -87.71
CA LYS A 38 57.02 53.70 -88.34
C LYS A 38 56.82 53.68 -89.86
N GLU A 39 55.61 53.92 -90.35
CA GLU A 39 55.31 54.03 -91.77
C GLU A 39 56.00 55.25 -92.40
N GLN A 40 55.91 56.43 -91.76
CA GLN A 40 56.60 57.66 -92.19
C GLN A 40 58.14 57.49 -92.25
N LEU A 41 58.73 56.76 -91.30
CA LEU A 41 60.17 56.44 -91.31
C LEU A 41 60.53 55.47 -92.45
N SER A 42 59.66 54.51 -92.76
CA SER A 42 59.88 53.55 -93.84
C SER A 42 59.82 54.22 -95.21
N GLU A 43 58.85 55.12 -95.42
CA GLU A 43 58.76 55.94 -96.64
C GLU A 43 59.96 56.88 -96.80
N ALA A 44 60.40 57.52 -95.71
CA ALA A 44 61.57 58.39 -95.74
C ALA A 44 62.87 57.61 -96.00
N LEU A 45 63.04 56.41 -95.43
CA LEU A 45 64.17 55.52 -95.69
C LEU A 45 64.20 55.08 -97.15
N GLN A 46 63.06 54.64 -97.67
CA GLN A 46 62.92 54.18 -99.04
C GLN A 46 63.14 55.33 -100.04
N GLY A 47 62.58 56.52 -99.78
CA GLY A 47 62.79 57.72 -100.59
C GLY A 47 64.25 58.16 -100.63
N THR A 48 64.95 58.10 -99.49
CA THR A 48 66.38 58.46 -99.39
C THR A 48 67.28 57.42 -100.06
N GLN A 49 66.97 56.12 -99.94
CA GLN A 49 67.67 55.04 -100.66
C GLN A 49 67.48 55.13 -102.19
N ILE A 50 66.25 55.40 -102.66
CA ILE A 50 65.96 55.59 -104.09
C ILE A 50 66.69 56.82 -104.63
N PHE A 51 66.73 57.91 -103.85
CA PHE A 51 67.44 59.13 -104.22
C PHE A 51 68.94 58.90 -104.35
N LEU A 52 69.56 58.20 -103.38
CA LEU A 52 70.97 57.78 -103.47
C LEU A 52 71.24 56.87 -104.68
N ALA A 53 70.33 55.95 -104.98
CA ALA A 53 70.47 55.02 -106.11
C ALA A 53 70.34 55.72 -107.49
N LYS A 54 69.56 56.81 -107.58
CA LYS A 54 69.31 57.54 -108.84
C LYS A 54 70.27 58.71 -109.11
N HIS A 55 70.82 59.32 -108.07
CA HIS A 55 71.65 60.54 -108.20
C HIS A 55 73.06 60.39 -107.60
N GLY A 56 73.41 59.22 -107.05
CA GLY A 56 74.68 59.00 -106.37
C GLY A 56 75.92 59.02 -107.27
N ASP A 57 75.76 58.95 -108.59
CA ASP A 57 76.80 59.05 -109.63
C ASP A 57 77.15 60.51 -110.00
N LYS A 58 76.30 61.47 -109.62
CA LYS A 58 76.49 62.93 -109.83
C LYS A 58 76.84 63.70 -108.55
N MET A 59 76.94 63.00 -107.43
CA MET A 59 77.24 63.58 -106.12
C MET A 59 78.71 63.46 -105.78
N THR A 60 79.22 64.40 -105.01
CA THR A 60 80.56 64.32 -104.43
C THR A 60 80.63 63.21 -103.37
N ASN A 61 81.82 62.68 -103.11
CA ASN A 61 82.00 61.63 -102.10
C ASN A 61 81.50 62.07 -100.70
N GLU A 62 81.64 63.35 -100.35
CA GLU A 62 81.08 63.95 -99.13
C GLU A 62 79.54 63.88 -99.09
N GLU A 63 78.85 64.29 -100.16
CA GLU A 63 77.38 64.28 -100.24
C GLU A 63 76.81 62.85 -100.22
N LYS A 64 77.52 61.90 -100.85
CA LYS A 64 77.15 60.48 -100.83
C LYS A 64 77.31 59.87 -99.44
N ASN A 65 78.42 60.17 -98.75
CA ASN A 65 78.67 59.70 -97.39
C ASN A 65 77.69 60.32 -96.38
N GLU A 66 77.28 61.58 -96.57
CA GLU A 66 76.26 62.23 -95.74
C GLU A 66 74.88 61.56 -95.90
N MET A 67 74.51 61.21 -97.14
CA MET A 67 73.26 60.52 -97.45
C MET A 67 73.26 59.06 -96.96
N GLU A 68 74.39 58.35 -97.03
CA GLU A 68 74.56 57.02 -96.42
C GLU A 68 74.47 57.09 -94.88
N ASN A 69 75.01 58.14 -94.26
CA ASN A 69 74.84 58.38 -92.82
C ASN A 69 73.37 58.66 -92.46
N HIS A 70 72.62 59.38 -93.31
CA HIS A 70 71.17 59.57 -93.12
C HIS A 70 70.39 58.24 -93.19
N ILE A 71 70.76 57.35 -94.10
CA ILE A 71 70.17 56.00 -94.19
C ILE A 71 70.50 55.19 -92.93
N LYS A 72 71.75 55.21 -92.46
CA LYS A 72 72.13 54.52 -91.20
C LYS A 72 71.37 55.06 -89.99
N SER A 73 71.27 56.38 -89.84
CA SER A 73 70.49 56.99 -88.75
C SER A 73 68.99 56.67 -88.85
N LEU A 74 68.41 56.62 -90.05
CA LEU A 74 67.01 56.20 -90.23
C LEU A 74 66.80 54.72 -89.92
N GLN A 75 67.73 53.84 -90.33
CA GLN A 75 67.69 52.41 -90.00
C GLN A 75 67.80 52.16 -88.49
N GLU A 76 68.69 52.90 -87.82
CA GLU A 76 68.85 52.85 -86.37
C GLU A 76 67.58 53.34 -85.66
N CYS A 77 66.97 54.43 -86.15
CA CYS A 77 65.71 54.94 -85.63
C CYS A 77 64.55 53.93 -85.82
N SER A 78 64.50 53.23 -86.95
CA SER A 78 63.50 52.19 -87.24
C SER A 78 63.65 50.96 -86.32
N LYS A 79 64.89 50.57 -86.03
CA LYS A 79 65.19 49.49 -85.07
C LYS A 79 64.81 49.88 -83.65
N LEU A 80 65.14 51.09 -83.21
CA LEU A 80 64.78 51.59 -81.87
C LEU A 80 63.25 51.66 -81.69
N LEU A 81 62.51 52.19 -82.68
CA LEU A 81 61.04 52.25 -82.62
C LEU A 81 60.39 50.86 -82.56
N SER A 82 60.95 49.88 -83.27
CA SER A 82 60.41 48.50 -83.27
C SER A 82 60.68 47.78 -81.96
N ASN A 83 61.80 48.09 -81.28
CA ASN A 83 62.12 47.53 -79.96
C ASN A 83 61.21 48.13 -78.87
N GLU A 84 60.95 49.43 -78.94
CA GLU A 84 60.02 50.13 -78.03
C GLU A 84 58.58 49.62 -78.16
N GLY A 85 58.11 49.33 -79.39
CA GLY A 85 56.79 48.74 -79.61
C GLY A 85 56.63 47.32 -79.07
N LEU A 86 57.73 46.57 -78.91
CA LEU A 86 57.72 45.24 -78.31
C LEU A 86 57.68 45.33 -76.77
N ILE A 87 58.39 46.31 -76.20
CA ILE A 87 58.36 46.59 -74.75
C ILE A 87 56.95 47.02 -74.31
N GLN A 88 56.28 47.90 -75.06
CA GLN A 88 54.91 48.33 -74.72
C GLN A 88 53.87 47.20 -74.78
N LEU A 89 53.96 46.30 -75.77
CA LEU A 89 53.06 45.13 -75.86
C LEU A 89 53.29 44.14 -74.71
N GLU A 90 54.53 43.98 -74.27
CA GLU A 90 54.86 43.11 -73.14
C GLU A 90 54.48 43.75 -71.80
N GLU A 91 54.58 45.08 -71.66
CA GLU A 91 54.04 45.84 -70.52
C GLU A 91 52.51 45.83 -70.48
N GLU A 92 51.80 46.03 -71.59
CA GLU A 92 50.34 45.94 -71.66
C GLU A 92 49.84 44.53 -71.31
N ARG A 93 50.52 43.48 -71.79
CA ARG A 93 50.21 42.09 -71.44
C ARG A 93 50.48 41.77 -69.97
N ASN A 94 51.59 42.24 -69.41
CA ASN A 94 51.88 42.05 -67.99
C ASN A 94 50.90 42.84 -67.10
N ILE A 95 50.47 44.03 -67.51
CA ILE A 95 49.44 44.81 -66.80
C ILE A 95 48.07 44.11 -66.91
N GLU A 96 47.71 43.53 -68.06
CA GLU A 96 46.47 42.74 -68.19
C GLU A 96 46.52 41.46 -67.35
N ASP A 97 47.63 40.72 -67.34
CA ASP A 97 47.81 39.51 -66.51
C ASP A 97 47.81 39.87 -65.01
N GLU A 98 48.51 40.93 -64.57
CA GLU A 98 48.49 41.39 -63.17
C GLU A 98 47.09 41.91 -62.74
N ASN A 99 46.33 42.52 -63.65
CA ASN A 99 44.98 43.02 -63.37
C ASN A 99 43.94 41.89 -63.35
N MET A 100 44.10 40.84 -64.17
CA MET A 100 43.32 39.60 -64.10
C MET A 100 43.60 38.84 -62.80
N ASP A 101 44.87 38.67 -62.42
CA ASP A 101 45.25 38.02 -61.16
C ASP A 101 44.74 38.80 -59.94
N ALA A 102 44.79 40.15 -59.98
CA ALA A 102 44.25 41.00 -58.93
C ALA A 102 42.70 40.94 -58.85
N LYS A 103 42.03 40.78 -59.99
CA LYS A 103 40.57 40.60 -60.09
C LYS A 103 40.15 39.27 -59.46
N ASP A 104 40.78 38.17 -59.86
CA ASP A 104 40.50 36.83 -59.34
C ASP A 104 40.78 36.73 -57.83
N LEU A 105 41.86 37.39 -57.36
CA LEU A 105 42.18 37.51 -55.93
C LEU A 105 41.10 38.26 -55.15
N MET A 106 40.58 39.35 -55.71
CA MET A 106 39.53 40.16 -55.08
C MET A 106 38.18 39.40 -55.04
N ASP A 107 37.86 38.65 -56.10
CA ASP A 107 36.66 37.83 -56.17
C ASP A 107 36.71 36.67 -55.14
N GLN A 108 37.87 36.01 -54.96
CA GLN A 108 38.07 35.02 -53.90
C GLN A 108 37.97 35.63 -52.49
N HIS A 109 38.54 36.83 -52.27
CA HIS A 109 38.44 37.54 -51.00
C HIS A 109 36.96 37.84 -50.65
N GLN A 110 36.20 38.32 -51.63
CA GLN A 110 34.77 38.59 -51.49
C GLN A 110 33.98 37.31 -51.18
N GLU A 111 34.30 36.19 -51.85
CA GLU A 111 33.67 34.90 -51.61
C GLU A 111 33.89 34.40 -50.16
N PHE A 112 35.11 34.53 -49.62
CA PHE A 112 35.38 34.20 -48.21
C PHE A 112 34.65 35.12 -47.24
N GLN A 113 34.54 36.40 -47.58
CA GLN A 113 33.82 37.38 -46.77
C GLN A 113 32.31 37.06 -46.73
N GLU A 114 31.71 36.62 -47.84
CA GLU A 114 30.32 36.20 -47.91
C GLU A 114 30.07 34.89 -47.15
N LYS A 115 30.93 33.89 -47.34
CA LYS A 115 30.88 32.61 -46.60
C LYS A 115 30.99 32.80 -45.09
N LEU A 116 31.87 33.68 -44.63
CA LEU A 116 31.99 34.03 -43.21
C LEU A 116 30.77 34.76 -42.68
N GLN A 117 30.16 35.63 -43.51
CA GLN A 117 28.94 36.32 -43.12
C GLN A 117 27.76 35.36 -42.98
N ASP A 118 27.59 34.43 -43.92
CA ASP A 118 26.54 33.40 -43.88
C ASP A 118 26.64 32.54 -42.60
N ILE A 119 27.86 32.10 -42.24
CA ILE A 119 28.07 31.39 -40.97
C ILE A 119 27.74 32.27 -39.75
N CYS A 120 28.14 33.55 -39.75
CA CYS A 120 27.80 34.45 -38.65
C CYS A 120 26.29 34.62 -38.50
N ASP A 121 25.55 34.67 -39.60
CA ASP A 121 24.10 34.79 -39.62
C ASP A 121 23.43 33.49 -39.12
N GLN A 122 23.94 32.32 -39.55
CA GLN A 122 23.51 31.00 -39.06
C GLN A 122 23.79 30.83 -37.56
N LEU A 123 24.97 31.25 -37.08
CA LEU A 123 25.31 31.26 -35.66
C LEU A 123 24.40 32.22 -34.86
N THR A 124 24.02 33.37 -35.45
CA THR A 124 23.07 34.31 -34.84
C THR A 124 21.66 33.73 -34.79
N GLN A 125 21.24 33.00 -35.81
CA GLN A 125 19.96 32.30 -35.80
C GLN A 125 19.92 31.20 -34.74
N ALA A 126 20.99 30.42 -34.62
CA ALA A 126 21.14 29.43 -33.55
C ALA A 126 21.14 30.10 -32.16
N GLU A 127 21.81 31.24 -32.01
CA GLU A 127 21.79 32.03 -30.77
C GLU A 127 20.38 32.46 -30.35
N ASN A 128 19.60 32.97 -31.31
CA ASN A 128 18.23 33.41 -31.08
C ASN A 128 17.31 32.25 -30.69
N GLN A 129 17.51 31.07 -31.28
CA GLN A 129 16.81 29.85 -30.86
C GLN A 129 17.13 29.54 -29.39
N ILE A 130 18.40 29.50 -29.00
CA ILE A 130 18.79 29.24 -27.60
C ILE A 130 18.23 30.28 -26.62
N ILE A 131 18.24 31.57 -26.99
CA ILE A 131 17.72 32.65 -26.13
C ILE A 131 16.21 32.56 -25.99
N GLY A 132 15.48 32.27 -27.07
CA GLY A 132 14.03 32.07 -27.05
C GLY A 132 13.58 30.87 -26.21
N HIS A 133 14.52 30.01 -25.78
CA HIS A 133 14.24 28.81 -24.99
C HIS A 133 14.64 28.92 -23.50
N LYS A 134 15.04 30.12 -23.02
CA LYS A 134 15.44 30.39 -21.62
C LYS A 134 14.27 30.54 -20.63
N GLU A 135 13.08 30.05 -20.95
CA GLU A 135 12.01 30.02 -19.97
C GLU A 135 12.30 28.97 -18.88
N PRO A 136 12.16 29.33 -17.59
CA PRO A 136 12.38 28.40 -16.50
C PRO A 136 11.46 27.20 -16.67
N LEU A 137 12.03 25.99 -16.68
CA LEU A 137 11.25 24.76 -16.69
C LEU A 137 10.48 24.69 -15.36
N VAL A 138 9.20 25.06 -15.38
CA VAL A 138 8.29 24.76 -14.27
C VAL A 138 7.98 23.28 -14.40
N ILE A 139 8.62 22.48 -13.56
CA ILE A 139 8.42 21.03 -13.50
C ILE A 139 7.05 20.79 -12.87
N ASP A 140 5.99 20.85 -13.67
CA ASP A 140 4.65 20.41 -13.26
C ASP A 140 4.32 19.10 -13.98
N ASP A 141 4.96 18.01 -13.52
CA ASP A 141 4.63 16.58 -13.74
C ASP A 141 4.38 16.08 -15.19
N SER A 142 4.49 16.91 -16.22
CA SER A 142 4.05 16.52 -17.55
C SER A 142 5.22 15.91 -18.33
N LYS A 143 5.20 14.57 -18.40
CA LYS A 143 6.04 13.75 -19.29
C LYS A 143 6.12 14.32 -20.72
N THR A 144 5.07 15.00 -21.18
CA THR A 144 4.97 15.69 -22.46
C THR A 144 5.87 16.91 -22.57
N GLU A 145 6.01 17.73 -21.53
CA GLU A 145 6.90 18.90 -21.54
C GLU A 145 8.37 18.46 -21.52
N LEU A 146 8.71 17.43 -20.74
CA LEU A 146 10.06 16.84 -20.75
C LEU A 146 10.41 16.25 -22.13
N GLN A 147 9.47 15.55 -22.78
CA GLN A 147 9.68 15.03 -24.14
C GLN A 147 9.84 16.15 -25.17
N GLN A 148 9.02 17.20 -25.12
CA GLN A 148 9.17 18.35 -26.03
C GLN A 148 10.49 19.09 -25.80
N TYR A 149 10.94 19.22 -24.56
CA TYR A 149 12.22 19.86 -24.25
C TYR A 149 13.41 19.00 -24.71
N GLN A 150 13.32 17.66 -24.57
CA GLN A 150 14.31 16.71 -25.07
C GLN A 150 14.46 16.76 -26.60
N VAL A 151 13.36 16.79 -27.35
CA VAL A 151 13.38 16.91 -28.82
C VAL A 151 14.03 18.24 -29.24
N ARG A 152 13.65 19.35 -28.59
CA ARG A 152 14.23 20.68 -28.86
C ARG A 152 15.73 20.72 -28.58
N GLN A 153 16.20 20.11 -27.49
CA GLN A 153 17.62 20.06 -27.18
C GLN A 153 18.41 19.21 -28.21
N GLN A 154 17.82 18.12 -28.70
CA GLN A 154 18.44 17.28 -29.74
C GLN A 154 18.58 18.03 -31.08
N GLU A 155 17.57 18.81 -31.46
CA GLU A 155 17.60 19.68 -32.64
C GLU A 155 18.66 20.77 -32.51
N LEU A 156 18.74 21.42 -31.34
CA LEU A 156 19.75 22.43 -31.06
C LEU A 156 21.17 21.86 -31.15
N GLN A 157 21.39 20.66 -30.61
CA GLN A 157 22.70 20.00 -30.63
C GLN A 157 23.12 19.62 -32.07
N LYS A 158 22.17 19.17 -32.89
CA LYS A 158 22.38 18.91 -34.32
C LYS A 158 22.74 20.19 -35.09
N ASN A 159 22.02 21.28 -34.85
CA ASN A 159 22.28 22.59 -35.47
C ASN A 159 23.66 23.13 -35.08
N MET A 160 24.05 23.03 -33.81
CA MET A 160 25.38 23.43 -33.36
C MET A 160 26.49 22.59 -33.99
N GLN A 161 26.31 21.28 -34.11
CA GLN A 161 27.30 20.41 -34.74
C GLN A 161 27.50 20.74 -36.22
N ALA A 162 26.42 21.01 -36.96
CA ALA A 162 26.48 21.44 -38.35
C ALA A 162 27.23 22.78 -38.49
N ASN A 163 26.91 23.77 -37.64
CA ASN A 163 27.56 25.08 -37.65
C ASN A 163 29.06 24.98 -37.30
N THR A 164 29.44 24.13 -36.33
CA THR A 164 30.85 23.90 -35.99
C THR A 164 31.61 23.25 -37.14
N GLN A 165 31.01 22.30 -37.86
CA GLN A 165 31.64 21.65 -39.00
C GLN A 165 31.83 22.60 -40.18
N ALA A 166 30.79 23.37 -40.52
CA ALA A 166 30.86 24.39 -41.57
C ALA A 166 31.90 25.47 -41.24
N LEU A 167 31.97 25.91 -39.97
CA LEU A 167 32.98 26.87 -39.53
C LEU A 167 34.39 26.28 -39.61
N ALA A 168 34.59 25.01 -39.28
CA ALA A 168 35.91 24.37 -39.40
C ALA A 168 36.42 24.32 -40.84
N GLU A 169 35.53 24.06 -41.81
CA GLU A 169 35.85 24.10 -43.24
C GLU A 169 36.20 25.52 -43.68
N ILE A 170 35.36 26.52 -43.37
CA ILE A 170 35.60 27.92 -43.73
C ILE A 170 36.85 28.48 -43.04
N VAL A 171 37.15 28.09 -41.81
CA VAL A 171 38.39 28.45 -41.11
C VAL A 171 39.60 27.89 -41.85
N LYS A 172 39.56 26.62 -42.23
CA LYS A 172 40.66 25.97 -42.96
C LYS A 172 40.91 26.65 -44.30
N ASP A 173 39.84 26.95 -45.05
CA ASP A 173 39.95 27.55 -46.37
C ASP A 173 40.41 29.02 -46.29
N THR A 174 39.91 29.77 -45.30
CA THR A 174 40.30 31.17 -45.05
C THR A 174 41.74 31.28 -44.56
N GLU A 175 42.20 30.39 -43.66
CA GLU A 175 43.59 30.36 -43.18
C GLU A 175 44.56 29.95 -44.29
N MET A 176 44.18 29.02 -45.17
CA MET A 176 44.96 28.63 -46.35
C MET A 176 45.09 29.81 -47.32
N PHE A 177 43.99 30.50 -47.60
CA PHE A 177 43.96 31.71 -48.44
C PHE A 177 44.82 32.84 -47.86
N LEU A 178 44.72 33.13 -46.56
CA LEU A 178 45.53 34.14 -45.88
C LEU A 178 47.02 33.81 -45.90
N LYS A 179 47.38 32.51 -45.89
CA LYS A 179 48.77 32.05 -45.94
C LYS A 179 49.38 32.17 -47.35
N GLU A 180 48.60 31.90 -48.39
CA GLU A 180 49.06 31.90 -49.79
C GLU A 180 49.02 33.31 -50.40
N ASN A 181 48.05 34.14 -50.02
CA ASN A 181 47.78 35.44 -50.66
C ASN A 181 47.92 36.65 -49.72
N GLY A 182 48.26 36.44 -48.44
CA GLY A 182 48.24 37.49 -47.42
C GLY A 182 49.29 38.58 -47.54
N GLU A 183 50.25 38.48 -48.47
CA GLU A 183 51.21 39.55 -48.82
C GLU A 183 50.70 40.44 -49.98
N LYS A 184 49.74 39.96 -50.77
CA LYS A 184 49.17 40.65 -51.95
C LYS A 184 47.88 41.42 -51.66
N LEU A 185 47.24 41.13 -50.52
CA LEU A 185 46.02 41.79 -50.08
C LEU A 185 46.30 43.10 -49.33
N PRO A 186 45.41 44.11 -49.45
CA PRO A 186 45.46 45.30 -48.61
C PRO A 186 45.45 44.92 -47.12
N LEU A 187 46.31 45.58 -46.34
CA LEU A 187 46.46 45.31 -44.91
C LEU A 187 45.12 45.43 -44.16
N GLU A 188 44.26 46.36 -44.60
CA GLU A 188 42.96 46.62 -44.00
C GLU A 188 41.98 45.45 -44.19
N ASP A 189 41.91 44.89 -45.40
CA ASP A 189 41.04 43.76 -45.76
C ASP A 189 41.48 42.46 -45.07
N LYS A 190 42.80 42.23 -45.01
CA LYS A 190 43.38 41.11 -44.25
C LYS A 190 42.97 41.14 -42.78
N THR A 191 43.14 42.29 -42.12
CA THR A 191 42.76 42.41 -40.70
C THR A 191 41.25 42.34 -40.49
N ALA A 192 40.44 42.75 -41.47
CA ALA A 192 38.98 42.62 -41.42
C ALA A 192 38.53 41.16 -41.51
N LEU A 193 39.13 40.38 -42.42
CA LEU A 193 38.85 38.96 -42.59
C LEU A 193 39.27 38.15 -41.35
N GLU A 194 40.48 38.38 -40.82
CA GLU A 194 40.97 37.76 -39.58
C GLU A 194 40.08 38.10 -38.37
N ARG A 195 39.57 39.34 -38.29
CA ARG A 195 38.67 39.77 -37.22
C ARG A 195 37.32 39.04 -37.29
N LYS A 196 36.69 38.99 -38.47
CA LYS A 196 35.42 38.27 -38.67
C LYS A 196 35.57 36.78 -38.40
N LEU A 197 36.69 36.19 -38.82
CA LEU A 197 37.01 34.79 -38.55
C LEU A 197 37.09 34.49 -37.04
N ASN A 198 37.80 35.35 -36.30
CA ASN A 198 37.91 35.22 -34.84
C ASN A 198 36.58 35.48 -34.12
N GLU A 199 35.75 36.40 -34.62
CA GLU A 199 34.40 36.65 -34.11
C GLU A 199 33.51 35.42 -34.28
N ALA A 200 33.51 34.79 -35.47
CA ALA A 200 32.78 33.56 -35.74
C ALA A 200 33.26 32.39 -34.86
N LYS A 201 34.59 32.21 -34.70
CA LYS A 201 35.20 31.22 -33.79
C LYS A 201 34.73 31.42 -32.34
N THR A 202 34.77 32.66 -31.85
CA THR A 202 34.36 33.00 -30.48
C THR A 202 32.86 32.77 -30.27
N LYS A 203 32.04 33.18 -31.23
CA LYS A 203 30.59 33.02 -31.19
C LYS A 203 30.18 31.55 -31.19
N CYS A 204 30.81 30.72 -32.03
CA CYS A 204 30.57 29.27 -32.06
C CYS A 204 30.95 28.58 -30.74
N LEU A 205 32.08 28.96 -30.12
CA LEU A 205 32.48 28.45 -28.80
C LEU A 205 31.47 28.81 -27.71
N LEU A 206 31.06 30.08 -27.62
CA LEU A 206 30.09 30.53 -26.63
C LEU A 206 28.73 29.84 -26.80
N LEU A 207 28.26 29.70 -28.04
CA LEU A 207 27.02 28.99 -28.34
C LEU A 207 27.10 27.50 -27.98
N SER A 208 28.25 26.86 -28.23
CA SER A 208 28.47 25.46 -27.88
C SER A 208 28.47 25.25 -26.36
N GLN A 209 29.12 26.16 -25.61
CA GLN A 209 29.07 26.15 -24.16
C GLN A 209 27.64 26.33 -23.63
N LYS A 210 26.87 27.27 -24.20
CA LYS A 210 25.49 27.55 -23.79
C LYS A 210 24.54 26.38 -24.09
N ALA A 211 24.71 25.72 -25.24
CA ALA A 211 23.96 24.51 -25.57
C ALA A 211 24.29 23.35 -24.61
N GLU A 212 25.56 23.22 -24.22
CA GLU A 212 26.03 22.23 -23.25
C GLU A 212 25.49 22.49 -21.83
N GLU A 213 25.41 23.76 -21.41
CA GLU A 213 24.80 24.14 -20.14
C GLU A 213 23.30 23.81 -20.10
N SER A 214 22.56 24.11 -21.18
CA SER A 214 21.15 23.74 -21.32
C SER A 214 20.94 22.23 -21.29
N ARG A 215 21.83 21.45 -21.92
CA ARG A 215 21.83 19.97 -21.82
C ARG A 215 21.97 19.48 -20.38
N LYS A 216 22.96 20.01 -19.64
CA LYS A 216 23.17 19.64 -18.24
C LYS A 216 21.97 20.00 -17.36
N GLU A 217 21.30 21.11 -17.65
CA GLU A 217 20.07 21.49 -16.97
C GLU A 217 18.93 20.50 -17.27
N LEU A 218 18.76 20.07 -18.52
CA LEU A 218 17.81 19.01 -18.87
C LEU A 218 18.15 17.69 -18.16
N ASP A 219 19.41 17.24 -18.19
CA ASP A 219 19.82 16.01 -17.53
C ASP A 219 19.51 16.04 -16.03
N LYS A 220 19.70 17.19 -15.37
CA LYS A 220 19.31 17.39 -13.97
C LYS A 220 17.79 17.36 -13.78
N ALA A 221 17.03 18.03 -14.64
CA ALA A 221 15.57 18.06 -14.57
C ALA A 221 14.98 16.65 -14.80
N VAL A 222 15.48 15.92 -15.79
CA VAL A 222 15.11 14.52 -16.09
C VAL A 222 15.47 13.60 -14.94
N THR A 223 16.68 13.71 -14.37
CA THR A 223 17.08 12.90 -13.22
C THR A 223 16.18 13.16 -12.00
N THR A 224 15.81 14.43 -11.78
CA THR A 224 14.91 14.82 -10.68
C THR A 224 13.48 14.30 -10.91
N ALA A 225 12.96 14.42 -12.13
CA ALA A 225 11.64 13.91 -12.51
C ALA A 225 11.59 12.37 -12.43
N ILE A 226 12.62 11.66 -12.87
CA ILE A 226 12.74 10.21 -12.73
C ILE A 226 12.73 9.83 -11.24
N LYS A 227 13.47 10.55 -10.40
CA LYS A 227 13.49 10.30 -8.95
C LYS A 227 12.11 10.52 -8.33
N GLN A 228 11.46 11.64 -8.61
CA GLN A 228 10.11 11.94 -8.11
C GLN A 228 9.06 10.92 -8.58
N GLU A 229 9.08 10.54 -9.86
CA GLU A 229 8.18 9.52 -10.39
C GLU A 229 8.46 8.14 -9.78
N THR A 230 9.73 7.79 -9.53
CA THR A 230 10.10 6.54 -8.85
C THR A 230 9.58 6.51 -7.41
N GLU A 231 9.74 7.61 -6.67
CA GLU A 231 9.21 7.77 -5.30
C GLU A 231 7.67 7.71 -5.29
N LYS A 232 7.00 8.33 -6.28
CA LYS A 232 5.55 8.30 -6.45
C LYS A 232 5.02 6.90 -6.77
N VAL A 233 5.70 6.16 -7.65
CA VAL A 233 5.35 4.76 -7.97
C VAL A 233 5.54 3.86 -6.75
N ALA A 234 6.63 4.03 -5.99
CA ALA A 234 6.86 3.29 -4.75
C ALA A 234 5.77 3.58 -3.70
N ALA A 235 5.35 4.84 -3.57
CA ALA A 235 4.26 5.24 -2.67
C ALA A 235 2.92 4.59 -3.03
N ARG A 236 2.59 4.56 -4.33
CA ARG A 236 1.38 3.91 -4.82
C ARG A 236 1.40 2.40 -4.60
N GLN A 237 2.56 1.75 -4.79
CA GLN A 237 2.69 0.32 -4.52
C GLN A 237 2.49 0.02 -3.03
N GLN A 238 3.15 0.76 -2.13
CA GLN A 238 2.96 0.59 -0.69
C GLN A 238 1.52 0.87 -0.26
N LEU A 239 0.86 1.86 -0.87
CA LEU A 239 -0.55 2.15 -0.61
C LEU A 239 -1.44 0.97 -0.99
N GLU A 240 -1.23 0.39 -2.17
CA GLU A 240 -2.03 -0.74 -2.64
C GLU A 240 -1.80 -1.99 -1.78
N GLU A 241 -0.57 -2.25 -1.36
CA GLU A 241 -0.24 -3.31 -0.40
C GLU A 241 -0.95 -3.08 0.95
N SER A 242 -0.84 -1.87 1.52
CA SER A 242 -1.55 -1.48 2.75
C SER A 242 -3.06 -1.62 2.63
N LYS A 243 -3.64 -1.19 1.50
CA LYS A 243 -5.07 -1.29 1.23
C LYS A 243 -5.53 -2.73 1.19
N ASN A 244 -4.82 -3.60 0.47
CA ASN A 244 -5.14 -5.02 0.40
C ASN A 244 -5.06 -5.68 1.79
N VAL A 245 -4.08 -5.34 2.62
CA VAL A 245 -3.99 -5.87 3.99
C VAL A 245 -5.20 -5.43 4.83
N ILE A 246 -5.60 -4.15 4.76
CA ILE A 246 -6.75 -3.63 5.49
C ILE A 246 -8.06 -4.26 5.01
N GLU A 247 -8.26 -4.36 3.70
CA GLU A 247 -9.46 -4.97 3.11
C GLU A 247 -9.57 -6.45 3.48
N ASN A 248 -8.46 -7.20 3.48
CA ASN A 248 -8.45 -8.59 3.94
C ASN A 248 -8.80 -8.73 5.43
N LEU A 249 -8.32 -7.82 6.28
CA LEU A 249 -8.66 -7.82 7.72
C LEU A 249 -10.13 -7.46 7.96
N LEU A 250 -10.69 -6.54 7.18
CA LEU A 250 -12.11 -6.17 7.22
C LEU A 250 -13.02 -7.33 6.76
N ASP A 251 -12.65 -8.00 5.67
CA ASP A 251 -13.37 -9.19 5.20
C ASP A 251 -13.30 -10.32 6.23
N TRP A 252 -12.12 -10.55 6.81
CA TRP A 252 -11.96 -11.51 7.89
C TRP A 252 -12.84 -11.19 9.12
N LEU A 253 -12.92 -9.92 9.54
CA LEU A 253 -13.81 -9.48 10.62
C LEU A 253 -15.28 -9.69 10.30
N SER A 254 -15.68 -9.49 9.03
CA SER A 254 -17.06 -9.72 8.59
C SER A 254 -17.46 -11.20 8.62
N ASN A 255 -16.48 -12.10 8.47
CA ASN A 255 -16.70 -13.55 8.45
C ASN A 255 -16.36 -14.26 9.77
N VAL A 256 -15.79 -13.55 10.76
CA VAL A 256 -15.33 -14.15 12.03
C VAL A 256 -16.44 -14.84 12.82
N ASP A 257 -17.67 -14.32 12.72
CA ASP A 257 -18.84 -14.87 13.39
C ASP A 257 -19.37 -16.14 12.69
N LYS A 258 -19.22 -16.22 11.36
CA LYS A 258 -19.74 -17.32 10.51
C LYS A 258 -18.80 -18.53 10.46
N ASP A 259 -17.50 -18.29 10.51
CA ASP A 259 -16.47 -19.35 10.49
C ASP A 259 -16.51 -20.27 11.72
N ALA A 260 -17.16 -19.86 12.80
CA ALA A 260 -17.21 -20.65 14.03
C ALA A 260 -18.06 -21.94 13.91
N ASP A 261 -18.82 -22.09 12.80
CA ASP A 261 -19.65 -23.26 12.51
C ASP A 261 -18.99 -24.27 11.57
N HIS A 262 -17.82 -23.98 11.01
CA HIS A 262 -17.05 -24.91 10.19
C HIS A 262 -15.70 -25.19 10.83
N ARG A 263 -15.59 -26.32 11.53
CA ARG A 263 -14.41 -26.69 12.31
C ARG A 263 -13.15 -27.00 11.51
N ASP A 264 -13.09 -26.78 10.20
CA ASP A 264 -11.92 -27.09 9.38
C ASP A 264 -11.75 -26.13 8.20
N ALA A 265 -11.28 -24.92 8.47
CA ALA A 265 -10.57 -24.13 7.46
C ALA A 265 -9.42 -23.38 8.15
N LYS A 266 -8.22 -23.91 7.95
CA LYS A 266 -6.95 -23.36 8.38
C LYS A 266 -6.72 -22.02 7.66
N CYS A 267 -7.32 -20.93 8.14
CA CYS A 267 -6.97 -19.59 7.70
C CYS A 267 -5.61 -19.22 8.33
N LYS A 268 -4.53 -19.72 7.72
CA LYS A 268 -3.24 -19.05 7.77
C LYS A 268 -3.22 -18.03 6.64
N PRO A 269 -3.45 -16.73 6.88
CA PRO A 269 -2.77 -15.74 6.10
C PRO A 269 -1.33 -15.73 6.63
N THR A 270 -0.42 -16.42 5.94
CA THR A 270 1.00 -16.09 6.07
C THR A 270 1.16 -14.69 5.49
N ILE A 271 0.95 -13.67 6.33
CA ILE A 271 1.42 -12.32 6.05
C ILE A 271 2.93 -12.44 6.02
N LYS A 272 3.48 -12.65 4.82
CA LYS A 272 4.89 -12.48 4.54
C LYS A 272 5.19 -11.01 4.78
N GLN A 273 5.60 -10.69 6.00
CA GLN A 273 6.41 -9.51 6.22
C GLN A 273 7.75 -9.80 5.54
N ASN A 274 8.13 -8.96 4.57
CA ASN A 274 9.51 -8.88 4.15
C ASN A 274 9.87 -7.46 3.71
N GLY A 275 11.08 -7.09 4.13
CA GLY A 275 11.76 -5.81 3.96
C GLY A 275 12.40 -5.45 5.29
N THR A 276 13.56 -6.01 5.68
CA THR A 276 14.84 -5.95 4.99
C THR A 276 15.69 -7.22 5.17
N HIS A 277 16.29 -7.67 4.07
CA HIS A 277 17.18 -8.82 3.98
C HIS A 277 18.61 -8.48 4.44
N PHE A 278 19.12 -9.21 5.42
CA PHE A 278 20.55 -9.55 5.52
C PHE A 278 20.65 -11.07 5.62
N HIS A 279 21.37 -11.66 4.68
CA HIS A 279 21.70 -13.07 4.61
C HIS A 279 23.09 -13.25 5.22
N GLU A 280 23.20 -14.07 6.26
CA GLU A 280 24.49 -14.60 6.66
C GLU A 280 24.32 -15.95 7.36
N GLY A 281 24.90 -16.98 6.74
CA GLY A 281 25.63 -18.01 7.46
C GLY A 281 24.90 -19.29 7.80
N ASP A 282 25.13 -20.30 6.95
CA ASP A 282 24.92 -21.73 7.20
C ASP A 282 25.34 -22.20 8.59
N ARG A 283 24.53 -23.11 9.16
CA ARG A 283 25.06 -24.25 9.90
C ARG A 283 24.09 -25.43 9.76
N GLU A 284 24.51 -26.38 8.94
CA GLU A 284 24.15 -27.79 9.08
C GLU A 284 24.42 -28.24 10.52
N ASP A 285 23.49 -29.00 11.09
CA ASP A 285 23.82 -30.13 11.97
C ASP A 285 22.72 -31.19 11.86
N LEU A 286 23.09 -32.24 11.13
CA LEU A 286 22.54 -33.59 11.22
C LEU A 286 22.96 -34.20 12.57
N ILE A 287 22.00 -34.65 13.37
CA ILE A 287 22.05 -35.81 14.27
C ILE A 287 20.56 -36.17 14.46
N GLY A 288 20.03 -37.36 14.17
CA GLY A 288 20.58 -38.70 14.31
C GLY A 288 19.53 -39.48 15.10
N GLU A 289 18.92 -40.47 14.47
CA GLU A 289 18.01 -41.44 15.09
C GLU A 289 18.71 -42.17 16.25
N GLU A 290 18.03 -42.37 17.38
CA GLU A 290 18.07 -43.64 18.11
C GLU A 290 16.70 -43.92 18.75
N ASP A 291 16.20 -45.11 18.43
CA ASP A 291 15.10 -45.86 19.02
C ASP A 291 15.36 -46.16 20.51
N GLU A 292 14.29 -46.31 21.30
CA GLU A 292 13.99 -47.51 22.11
C GLU A 292 12.96 -47.21 23.24
N VAL A 293 11.77 -47.79 23.04
CA VAL A 293 11.02 -48.56 24.05
C VAL A 293 10.54 -47.82 25.32
N ASN A 294 9.27 -47.42 25.31
CA ASN A 294 8.35 -47.85 26.37
C ASN A 294 6.95 -48.04 25.78
N GLY A 295 6.62 -49.31 25.54
CA GLY A 295 5.34 -49.74 25.05
C GLY A 295 4.24 -49.62 26.10
N ASN A 296 3.07 -49.20 25.62
CA ASN A 296 1.81 -49.85 25.93
C ASN A 296 0.91 -49.70 24.70
N LEU A 297 1.03 -50.69 23.82
CA LEU A 297 0.11 -51.04 22.77
C LEU A 297 -0.64 -52.29 23.24
N LEU A 298 -1.97 -52.24 23.20
CA LEU A 298 -2.90 -53.32 22.79
C LEU A 298 -4.32 -52.75 22.99
N GLU A 299 -4.98 -52.25 21.94
CA GLU A 299 -5.64 -52.99 20.85
C GLU A 299 -7.06 -53.43 21.26
N THR A 300 -8.02 -52.73 20.66
CA THR A 300 -9.27 -53.20 20.06
C THR A 300 -10.10 -54.25 20.81
N GLN A 301 -11.24 -53.83 21.33
CA GLN A 301 -12.43 -54.68 21.36
C GLN A 301 -13.69 -53.87 21.08
N GLU A 302 -13.97 -53.68 19.79
CA GLU A 302 -15.33 -53.66 19.29
C GLU A 302 -15.98 -55.01 19.64
N GLN A 303 -17.13 -54.96 20.32
CA GLN A 303 -18.27 -55.89 20.29
C GLN A 303 -18.94 -55.94 21.66
N ASN A 304 -19.98 -55.12 21.82
CA ASN A 304 -21.24 -55.52 22.43
C ASN A 304 -22.32 -54.55 21.95
N GLU A 305 -22.83 -54.84 20.75
CA GLU A 305 -24.16 -54.43 20.35
C GLU A 305 -25.16 -55.10 21.31
N THR A 306 -25.75 -54.31 22.20
CA THR A 306 -27.09 -54.62 22.70
C THR A 306 -28.01 -53.58 22.08
N LEU A 307 -28.54 -53.96 20.93
CA LEU A 307 -29.64 -53.31 20.25
C LEU A 307 -30.87 -53.34 21.18
N VAL A 308 -31.12 -52.24 21.89
CA VAL A 308 -32.45 -51.94 22.45
C VAL A 308 -32.83 -50.55 21.95
N ASP A 309 -33.64 -50.62 20.90
CA ASP A 309 -34.69 -49.73 20.44
C ASP A 309 -34.91 -48.39 21.18
N GLY A 310 -35.03 -47.33 20.38
CA GLY A 310 -35.79 -46.13 20.72
C GLY A 310 -35.03 -45.00 21.40
N GLN A 311 -34.75 -43.95 20.63
CA GLN A 311 -34.55 -42.58 21.12
C GLN A 311 -33.18 -42.25 21.75
N ARG A 312 -32.10 -42.30 20.94
CA ARG A 312 -30.97 -41.40 21.21
C ARG A 312 -31.43 -40.00 20.80
N THR A 313 -31.96 -39.24 21.76
CA THR A 313 -32.18 -37.81 21.59
C THR A 313 -30.85 -37.21 21.14
N LEU A 314 -30.86 -36.56 19.97
CA LEU A 314 -29.86 -35.58 19.58
C LEU A 314 -30.02 -34.42 20.58
N SER A 315 -29.50 -34.61 21.80
CA SER A 315 -29.63 -33.64 22.88
C SER A 315 -28.55 -32.59 22.67
N ASP A 316 -28.99 -31.47 22.10
CA ASP A 316 -28.61 -30.12 22.49
C ASP A 316 -27.17 -29.93 22.98
N ASP A 317 -26.33 -29.31 22.14
CA ASP A 317 -25.82 -27.98 22.45
C ASP A 317 -25.46 -27.70 23.93
N ASN A 318 -24.65 -28.58 24.52
CA ASN A 318 -24.20 -28.47 25.90
C ASN A 318 -23.58 -27.08 26.12
N LEU A 319 -24.00 -26.39 27.19
CA LEU A 319 -23.52 -25.06 27.54
C LEU A 319 -21.98 -24.97 27.59
N ASN A 320 -21.29 -26.06 27.98
CA ASN A 320 -19.83 -26.16 27.92
C ASN A 320 -19.30 -26.09 26.47
N MET A 321 -19.95 -26.74 25.51
CA MET A 321 -19.58 -26.62 24.09
C MET A 321 -19.76 -25.17 23.60
N LYS A 322 -20.85 -24.51 24.03
CA LYS A 322 -21.10 -23.09 23.73
C LYS A 322 -20.03 -22.18 24.33
N TYR A 323 -19.61 -22.44 25.57
CA TYR A 323 -18.50 -21.76 26.21
C TYR A 323 -17.18 -21.94 25.45
N GLN A 324 -16.84 -23.17 25.04
CA GLN A 324 -15.64 -23.44 24.25
C GLN A 324 -15.70 -22.74 22.88
N LYS A 325 -16.86 -22.71 22.21
CA LYS A 325 -17.05 -21.97 20.94
C LYS A 325 -16.82 -20.47 21.15
N ALA A 326 -17.43 -19.87 22.18
CA ALA A 326 -17.24 -18.45 22.51
C ALA A 326 -15.78 -18.12 22.86
N LYS A 327 -15.10 -19.01 23.60
CA LYS A 327 -13.68 -18.89 23.94
C LYS A 327 -12.79 -18.94 22.70
N ALA A 328 -13.01 -19.92 21.82
CA ALA A 328 -12.25 -20.07 20.59
C ALA A 328 -12.44 -18.87 19.65
N GLN A 329 -13.67 -18.34 19.53
CA GLN A 329 -13.95 -17.12 18.78
C GLN A 329 -13.15 -15.92 19.33
N HIS A 330 -13.16 -15.73 20.65
CA HIS A 330 -12.43 -14.65 21.30
C HIS A 330 -10.91 -14.76 21.09
N GLU A 331 -10.34 -15.94 21.24
CA GLU A 331 -8.92 -16.21 20.96
C GLU A 331 -8.56 -15.94 19.49
N LYS A 332 -9.44 -16.28 18.54
CA LYS A 332 -9.27 -15.98 17.11
C LYS A 332 -9.18 -14.47 16.87
N ILE A 333 -10.03 -13.66 17.52
CA ILE A 333 -9.99 -12.19 17.44
C ILE A 333 -8.69 -11.63 18.02
N ILE A 334 -8.30 -12.07 19.22
CA ILE A 334 -7.04 -11.65 19.84
C ILE A 334 -5.84 -12.01 18.95
N SER A 335 -5.86 -13.16 18.28
CA SER A 335 -4.75 -13.58 17.40
C SER A 335 -4.47 -12.59 16.26
N GLN A 336 -5.46 -11.80 15.84
CA GLN A 336 -5.32 -10.79 14.79
C GLN A 336 -4.92 -9.40 15.32
N GLN A 337 -4.84 -9.20 16.65
CA GLN A 337 -4.52 -7.90 17.25
C GLN A 337 -3.24 -7.28 16.68
N GLN A 338 -2.17 -8.08 16.59
CA GLN A 338 -0.89 -7.58 16.08
C GLN A 338 -0.97 -7.21 14.59
N ALA A 339 -1.71 -7.97 13.79
CA ALA A 339 -1.89 -7.67 12.37
C ALA A 339 -2.62 -6.34 12.17
N VAL A 340 -3.68 -6.09 12.95
CA VAL A 340 -4.44 -4.81 12.93
C VAL A 340 -3.56 -3.64 13.37
N ILE A 341 -2.75 -3.81 14.42
CA ILE A 341 -1.81 -2.77 14.90
C ILE A 341 -0.78 -2.44 13.82
N VAL A 342 -0.12 -3.46 13.25
CA VAL A 342 0.92 -3.27 12.23
C VAL A 342 0.31 -2.62 10.99
N ALA A 343 -0.81 -3.12 10.48
CA ALA A 343 -1.48 -2.56 9.30
C ALA A 343 -1.89 -1.09 9.51
N THR A 344 -2.38 -0.77 10.70
CA THR A 344 -2.71 0.61 11.07
C THR A 344 -1.46 1.50 11.10
N GLN A 345 -0.40 1.07 11.79
CA GLN A 345 0.81 1.86 11.99
C GLN A 345 1.59 2.03 10.68
N SER A 346 1.72 0.97 9.87
CA SER A 346 2.42 1.02 8.58
C SER A 346 1.71 1.97 7.61
N THR A 347 0.39 1.90 7.54
CA THR A 347 -0.42 2.76 6.66
C THR A 347 -0.41 4.21 7.14
N GLN A 348 -0.45 4.46 8.46
CA GLN A 348 -0.30 5.79 9.02
C GLN A 348 1.10 6.38 8.71
N ALA A 349 2.16 5.59 8.88
CA ALA A 349 3.53 6.01 8.56
C ALA A 349 3.71 6.28 7.05
N LEU A 350 3.06 5.49 6.18
CA LEU A 350 3.03 5.72 4.74
C LEU A 350 2.36 7.07 4.42
N LEU A 351 1.20 7.33 5.02
CA LEU A 351 0.47 8.59 4.84
C LEU A 351 1.28 9.80 5.31
N GLU A 352 2.02 9.68 6.41
CA GLU A 352 2.88 10.75 6.94
C GLU A 352 4.11 11.00 6.06
N LYS A 353 4.80 9.94 5.62
CA LYS A 353 6.06 10.06 4.86
C LYS A 353 5.83 10.36 3.40
N GLN A 354 4.88 9.67 2.76
CA GLN A 354 4.69 9.67 1.31
C GLN A 354 3.30 10.15 0.89
N GLY A 355 2.50 10.66 1.83
CA GLY A 355 1.18 11.21 1.51
C GLY A 355 1.23 12.25 0.40
N HIS A 356 2.24 13.10 0.32
CA HIS A 356 2.32 14.12 -0.73
C HIS A 356 2.34 13.55 -2.18
N HIS A 357 2.71 12.29 -2.38
CA HIS A 357 2.67 11.62 -3.69
C HIS A 357 1.32 10.95 -4.02
N LEU A 358 0.43 10.84 -3.05
CA LEU A 358 -0.88 10.19 -3.18
C LEU A 358 -1.98 11.22 -3.51
N SER A 359 -2.97 10.80 -4.29
CA SER A 359 -4.12 11.64 -4.60
C SER A 359 -4.96 11.92 -3.34
N PRO A 360 -5.69 13.05 -3.29
CA PRO A 360 -6.63 13.34 -2.21
C PRO A 360 -7.67 12.22 -2.00
N GLU A 361 -8.19 11.65 -3.09
CA GLU A 361 -9.20 10.58 -3.07
C GLU A 361 -8.62 9.27 -2.50
N GLU A 362 -7.39 8.92 -2.89
CA GLU A 362 -6.66 7.76 -2.36
C GLU A 362 -6.45 7.87 -0.85
N LYS A 363 -6.04 9.06 -0.38
CA LYS A 363 -5.89 9.36 1.04
C LYS A 363 -7.20 9.24 1.79
N GLU A 364 -8.27 9.80 1.26
CA GLU A 364 -9.58 9.76 1.92
C GLU A 364 -10.07 8.31 2.06
N LYS A 365 -9.95 7.52 0.99
CA LYS A 365 -10.36 6.11 0.98
C LYS A 365 -9.59 5.29 2.01
N ILE A 366 -8.26 5.42 2.07
CA ILE A 366 -7.46 4.65 3.03
C ILE A 366 -7.70 5.10 4.48
N HIS A 367 -7.92 6.41 4.73
CA HIS A 367 -8.32 6.90 6.05
C HIS A 367 -9.68 6.35 6.48
N LYS A 368 -10.64 6.25 5.56
CA LYS A 368 -11.94 5.63 5.81
C LYS A 368 -11.77 4.16 6.19
N ASN A 369 -11.06 3.39 5.38
CA ASN A 369 -10.80 1.96 5.63
C ASN A 369 -10.07 1.74 6.97
N LEU A 370 -9.12 2.61 7.33
CA LEU A 370 -8.43 2.56 8.63
C LEU A 370 -9.37 2.80 9.82
N LYS A 371 -10.24 3.82 9.71
CA LYS A 371 -11.23 4.12 10.76
C LYS A 371 -12.22 2.97 10.91
N GLU A 372 -12.68 2.44 9.78
CA GLU A 372 -13.59 1.30 9.74
C GLU A 372 -12.95 0.07 10.37
N LEU A 373 -11.71 -0.27 10.00
CA LEU A 373 -10.98 -1.41 10.57
C LEU A 373 -10.83 -1.29 12.10
N LYS A 374 -10.46 -0.11 12.60
CA LYS A 374 -10.35 0.12 14.05
C LYS A 374 -11.69 -0.08 14.75
N VAL A 375 -12.73 0.58 14.27
CA VAL A 375 -14.06 0.53 14.90
C VAL A 375 -14.63 -0.88 14.85
N GLN A 376 -14.53 -1.57 13.71
CA GLN A 376 -15.03 -2.94 13.58
C GLN A 376 -14.23 -3.91 14.45
N TYR A 377 -12.90 -3.81 14.49
CA TYR A 377 -12.06 -4.67 15.34
C TYR A 377 -12.35 -4.46 16.83
N GLU A 378 -12.40 -3.20 17.29
CA GLU A 378 -12.71 -2.87 18.69
C GLU A 378 -14.11 -3.32 19.08
N THR A 379 -15.09 -3.16 18.19
CA THR A 379 -16.47 -3.62 18.41
C THR A 379 -16.52 -5.14 18.50
N ALA A 380 -15.92 -5.86 17.55
CA ALA A 380 -15.88 -7.32 17.54
C ALA A 380 -15.15 -7.88 18.78
N LEU A 381 -14.06 -7.26 19.20
CA LEU A 381 -13.33 -7.63 20.42
C LEU A 381 -14.22 -7.44 21.66
N ALA A 382 -14.86 -6.27 21.81
CA ALA A 382 -15.72 -5.98 22.96
C ALA A 382 -16.95 -6.90 23.01
N GLU A 383 -17.60 -7.16 21.88
CA GLU A 383 -18.73 -8.08 21.79
C GLU A 383 -18.33 -9.52 22.12
N SER A 384 -17.19 -9.98 21.61
CA SER A 384 -16.66 -11.32 21.88
C SER A 384 -16.27 -11.50 23.35
N GLU A 385 -15.61 -10.50 23.96
CA GLU A 385 -15.30 -10.46 25.40
C GLU A 385 -16.57 -10.51 26.25
N GLN A 386 -17.58 -9.71 25.89
CA GLN A 386 -18.85 -9.66 26.60
C GLN A 386 -19.58 -11.00 26.51
N LYS A 387 -19.64 -11.60 25.31
CA LYS A 387 -20.21 -12.93 25.07
C LYS A 387 -19.52 -13.99 25.93
N LEU A 388 -18.19 -14.06 25.88
CA LEU A 388 -17.40 -15.00 26.68
C LEU A 388 -17.66 -14.84 28.18
N LYS A 389 -17.73 -13.60 28.68
CA LYS A 389 -17.99 -13.31 30.09
C LYS A 389 -19.37 -13.78 30.53
N LEU A 390 -20.40 -13.52 29.72
CA LEU A 390 -21.77 -13.94 30.04
C LEU A 390 -21.92 -15.46 30.00
N THR A 391 -21.37 -16.14 28.99
CA THR A 391 -21.44 -17.60 28.91
C THR A 391 -20.70 -18.28 30.06
N ARG A 392 -19.53 -17.75 30.45
CA ARG A 392 -18.79 -18.23 31.63
C ARG A 392 -19.63 -18.06 32.91
N SER A 393 -20.22 -16.89 33.12
CA SER A 393 -21.06 -16.64 34.29
C SER A 393 -22.28 -17.56 34.33
N LEU A 394 -22.92 -17.83 33.18
CA LEU A 394 -24.03 -18.77 33.10
C LEU A 394 -23.58 -20.20 33.42
N GLN A 395 -22.41 -20.61 32.93
CA GLN A 395 -21.85 -21.93 33.24
C GLN A 395 -21.58 -22.09 34.74
N GLU A 396 -20.93 -21.11 35.38
CA GLU A 396 -20.61 -21.15 36.81
C GLU A 396 -21.87 -21.22 37.69
N GLU A 397 -22.89 -20.41 37.38
CA GLU A 397 -24.15 -20.45 38.13
C GLU A 397 -24.92 -21.76 37.88
N LEU A 398 -24.87 -22.32 36.66
CA LEU A 398 -25.51 -23.61 36.35
C LEU A 398 -24.84 -24.76 37.09
N GLU A 399 -23.50 -24.84 37.07
CA GLU A 399 -22.73 -25.87 37.79
C GLU A 399 -23.04 -25.84 39.28
N LYS A 400 -23.12 -24.64 39.86
CA LYS A 400 -23.50 -24.47 41.26
C LYS A 400 -24.94 -24.91 41.54
N PHE A 401 -25.89 -24.49 40.70
CA PHE A 401 -27.29 -24.89 40.83
C PHE A 401 -27.45 -26.41 40.72
N ASP A 402 -26.81 -27.06 39.75
CA ASP A 402 -26.93 -28.51 39.56
C ASP A 402 -26.35 -29.27 40.77
N ALA A 403 -25.28 -28.79 41.39
CA ALA A 403 -24.73 -29.35 42.62
C ALA A 403 -25.74 -29.22 43.79
N ASP A 404 -26.21 -28.00 44.06
CA ASP A 404 -27.16 -27.70 45.15
C ASP A 404 -28.50 -28.44 44.95
N TYR A 405 -28.98 -28.50 43.70
CA TYR A 405 -30.21 -29.19 43.33
C TYR A 405 -30.08 -30.71 43.52
N SER A 406 -28.95 -31.31 43.13
CA SER A 406 -28.74 -32.76 43.25
C SER A 406 -28.71 -33.23 44.70
N GLU A 407 -28.15 -32.44 45.61
CA GLU A 407 -28.17 -32.73 47.06
C GLU A 407 -29.61 -32.76 47.60
N PHE A 408 -30.39 -31.73 47.26
CA PHE A 408 -31.79 -31.65 47.69
C PHE A 408 -32.70 -32.67 47.04
N GLU A 409 -32.52 -32.97 45.75
CA GLU A 409 -33.25 -34.00 45.05
C GLU A 409 -33.01 -35.38 45.70
N SER A 410 -31.77 -35.65 46.11
CA SER A 410 -31.40 -36.88 46.82
C SER A 410 -32.08 -36.94 48.19
N TRP A 411 -32.06 -35.86 48.96
CA TRP A 411 -32.79 -35.78 50.22
C TRP A 411 -34.30 -35.97 50.01
N LEU A 412 -34.88 -35.30 49.01
CA LEU A 412 -36.31 -35.33 48.72
C LEU A 412 -36.78 -36.74 48.37
N GLN A 413 -35.98 -37.47 47.59
CA GLN A 413 -36.24 -38.88 47.28
C GLN A 413 -36.18 -39.77 48.54
N LEU A 414 -35.18 -39.57 49.41
CA LEU A 414 -35.08 -40.31 50.67
C LEU A 414 -36.25 -40.01 51.61
N ALA A 415 -36.66 -38.75 51.70
CA ALA A 415 -37.78 -38.32 52.54
C ALA A 415 -39.12 -38.85 52.02
N GLU A 416 -39.33 -38.88 50.71
CA GLU A 416 -40.50 -39.53 50.10
C GLU A 416 -40.52 -41.04 50.43
N GLN A 417 -39.38 -41.73 50.33
CA GLN A 417 -39.27 -43.14 50.68
C GLN A 417 -39.51 -43.39 52.18
N GLU A 418 -39.02 -42.50 53.05
CA GLU A 418 -39.28 -42.58 54.49
C GLU A 418 -40.77 -42.42 54.80
N LEU A 419 -41.46 -41.49 54.14
CA LEU A 419 -42.90 -41.34 54.31
C LEU A 419 -43.66 -42.61 53.90
N GLU A 420 -43.32 -43.22 52.76
CA GLU A 420 -43.91 -44.49 52.32
C GLU A 420 -43.69 -45.60 53.38
N ASN A 421 -42.50 -45.69 53.95
CA ASN A 421 -42.19 -46.66 55.01
C ASN A 421 -42.99 -46.39 56.30
N LEU A 422 -43.23 -45.12 56.63
CA LEU A 422 -44.05 -44.74 57.76
C LEU A 422 -45.52 -45.11 57.56
N GLU A 423 -46.03 -44.97 56.33
CA GLU A 423 -47.41 -45.31 55.96
C GLU A 423 -47.72 -46.82 56.03
N ILE A 424 -46.70 -47.70 56.01
CA ILE A 424 -46.88 -49.14 56.26
C ILE A 424 -47.53 -49.35 57.64
N GLY A 425 -48.55 -50.20 57.72
CA GLY A 425 -49.30 -50.45 58.96
C GLY A 425 -48.45 -50.98 60.13
N ALA A 426 -48.89 -50.72 61.36
CA ALA A 426 -48.31 -51.31 62.57
C ALA A 426 -49.00 -52.63 62.94
N SER A 427 -48.27 -53.56 63.53
CA SER A 427 -48.79 -54.86 64.00
C SER A 427 -49.68 -54.75 65.24
N ASP A 428 -49.45 -53.74 66.07
CA ASP A 428 -50.06 -53.57 67.38
C ASP A 428 -50.08 -52.09 67.79
N PHE A 429 -50.81 -51.78 68.86
CA PHE A 429 -50.94 -50.40 69.35
C PHE A 429 -49.59 -49.79 69.76
N GLY A 430 -48.67 -50.59 70.30
CA GLY A 430 -47.31 -50.14 70.61
C GLY A 430 -46.56 -49.65 69.37
N GLY A 431 -46.66 -50.39 68.26
CA GLY A 431 -46.12 -49.98 66.96
C GLY A 431 -46.72 -48.67 66.42
N ILE A 432 -48.02 -48.41 66.65
CA ILE A 432 -48.68 -47.15 66.26
C ILE A 432 -48.07 -45.96 67.03
N ILE A 433 -47.84 -46.10 68.34
CA ILE A 433 -47.22 -45.05 69.16
C ILE A 433 -45.79 -44.74 68.69
N ILE A 434 -45.00 -45.78 68.39
CA ILE A 434 -43.64 -45.61 67.85
C ILE A 434 -43.68 -44.86 66.51
N LYS A 435 -44.59 -45.24 65.61
CA LYS A 435 -44.78 -44.54 64.32
C LYS A 435 -45.20 -43.08 64.51
N LEU A 436 -46.09 -42.77 65.46
CA LEU A 436 -46.46 -41.39 65.79
C LEU A 436 -45.25 -40.58 66.28
N GLN A 437 -44.39 -41.17 67.11
CA GLN A 437 -43.18 -40.50 67.57
C GLN A 437 -42.19 -40.25 66.41
N ARG A 438 -41.95 -41.26 65.55
CA ARG A 438 -41.09 -41.10 64.38
C ARG A 438 -41.65 -40.08 63.39
N GLN A 439 -42.96 -40.09 63.16
CA GLN A 439 -43.63 -39.12 62.29
C GLN A 439 -43.42 -37.68 62.77
N LYS A 440 -43.45 -37.41 64.09
CA LYS A 440 -43.16 -36.08 64.62
C LYS A 440 -41.75 -35.62 64.26
N SER A 441 -40.74 -36.44 64.53
CA SER A 441 -39.35 -36.14 64.16
C SER A 441 -39.17 -35.97 62.66
N PHE A 442 -39.81 -36.81 61.85
CA PHE A 442 -39.80 -36.68 60.39
C PHE A 442 -40.46 -35.37 59.93
N SER A 443 -41.57 -34.96 60.55
CA SER A 443 -42.23 -33.70 60.21
C SER A 443 -41.38 -32.47 60.54
N GLU A 444 -40.59 -32.52 61.61
CA GLU A 444 -39.63 -31.47 61.95
C GLU A 444 -38.50 -31.38 60.91
N ASP A 445 -38.00 -32.52 60.44
CA ASP A 445 -37.00 -32.59 59.36
C ASP A 445 -37.55 -32.04 58.02
N VAL A 446 -38.79 -32.40 57.66
CA VAL A 446 -39.43 -31.85 56.46
C VAL A 446 -39.64 -30.34 56.58
N ILE A 447 -39.90 -29.81 57.78
CA ILE A 447 -40.03 -28.36 58.02
C ILE A 447 -38.68 -27.64 57.90
N SER A 448 -37.57 -28.22 58.39
CA SER A 448 -36.25 -27.58 58.32
C SER A 448 -35.80 -27.37 56.87
N HIS A 449 -36.08 -28.34 55.99
CA HIS A 449 -35.72 -28.30 54.55
C HIS A 449 -36.56 -27.33 53.71
N LYS A 450 -37.55 -26.64 54.31
CA LYS A 450 -38.22 -25.51 53.68
C LYS A 450 -37.23 -24.38 53.31
N GLY A 451 -36.17 -24.23 54.12
CA GLY A 451 -35.09 -23.30 53.84
C GLY A 451 -34.31 -23.66 52.57
N ASP A 452 -34.01 -24.95 52.40
CA ASP A 452 -33.23 -25.47 51.28
C ASP A 452 -33.99 -25.32 49.95
N LEU A 453 -35.30 -25.62 49.94
CA LEU A 453 -36.13 -25.36 48.75
C LEU A 453 -36.07 -23.88 48.33
N ARG A 454 -36.11 -22.95 49.29
CA ARG A 454 -35.99 -21.52 49.00
C ARG A 454 -34.59 -21.18 48.49
N PHE A 455 -33.54 -21.77 49.04
CA PHE A 455 -32.17 -21.56 48.59
C PHE A 455 -31.98 -22.02 47.14
N ILE A 456 -32.46 -23.22 46.80
CA ILE A 456 -32.40 -23.78 45.44
C ILE A 456 -33.23 -22.95 44.46
N THR A 457 -34.40 -22.48 44.89
CA THR A 457 -35.22 -21.57 44.07
C THR A 457 -34.46 -20.28 43.75
N ILE A 458 -33.73 -19.72 44.73
CA ILE A 458 -32.90 -18.53 44.51
C ILE A 458 -31.73 -18.84 43.58
N ALA A 459 -31.05 -19.98 43.77
CA ALA A 459 -29.95 -20.41 42.91
C ALA A 459 -30.42 -20.61 41.46
N GLY A 460 -31.53 -21.32 41.25
CA GLY A 460 -32.12 -21.51 39.93
C GLY A 460 -32.54 -20.18 39.29
N GLN A 461 -33.12 -19.24 40.05
CA GLN A 461 -33.43 -17.92 39.51
C GLN A 461 -32.18 -17.16 39.03
N ARG A 462 -31.03 -17.30 39.70
CA ARG A 462 -29.77 -16.68 39.22
C ARG A 462 -29.36 -17.23 37.87
N VAL A 463 -29.48 -18.55 37.66
CA VAL A 463 -29.23 -19.19 36.35
C VAL A 463 -30.19 -18.65 35.29
N LEU A 464 -31.48 -18.53 35.62
CA LEU A 464 -32.49 -17.98 34.70
C LEU A 464 -32.19 -16.53 34.31
N GLU A 465 -31.76 -15.68 35.25
CA GLU A 465 -31.35 -14.30 34.96
C GLU A 465 -30.04 -14.23 34.14
N ALA A 466 -29.07 -15.12 34.41
CA ALA A 466 -27.85 -15.22 33.63
C ALA A 466 -28.13 -15.66 32.18
N ALA A 467 -29.04 -16.62 31.98
CA ALA A 467 -29.48 -17.08 30.66
C ALA A 467 -30.19 -15.96 29.88
N LYS A 468 -31.13 -15.25 30.52
CA LYS A 468 -31.78 -14.06 29.91
C LYS A 468 -30.77 -13.00 29.49
N SER A 469 -29.73 -12.79 30.30
CA SER A 469 -28.68 -11.81 30.02
C SER A 469 -27.88 -12.19 28.78
N CYS A 470 -27.60 -13.49 28.57
CA CYS A 470 -26.94 -14.00 27.37
C CYS A 470 -27.78 -13.72 26.10
N ASN A 471 -29.08 -14.01 26.16
CA ASN A 471 -30.00 -13.85 25.02
C ASN A 471 -30.19 -12.38 24.58
N LYS A 472 -29.89 -11.40 25.45
CA LYS A 472 -30.11 -9.97 25.16
C LYS A 472 -29.07 -9.37 24.22
N ILE A 473 -27.87 -9.97 24.12
CA ILE A 473 -26.79 -9.47 23.25
C ILE A 473 -27.07 -9.77 21.77
N GLU A 474 -27.81 -10.83 21.45
CA GLU A 474 -28.11 -11.25 20.07
C GLU A 474 -29.01 -10.27 19.28
N GLY A 475 -29.75 -9.40 19.96
CA GLY A 475 -30.87 -8.66 19.35
C GLY A 475 -30.48 -7.55 18.36
N VAL A 476 -29.19 -7.30 18.11
CA VAL A 476 -28.70 -6.13 17.35
C VAL A 476 -28.26 -6.48 15.91
N ARG A 477 -28.12 -7.75 15.52
CA ARG A 477 -27.88 -8.15 14.13
C ARG A 477 -28.91 -9.18 13.65
N TYR A 478 -29.69 -8.80 12.64
CA TYR A 478 -30.64 -9.67 11.96
C TYR A 478 -29.90 -10.77 11.17
N GLU A 479 -29.55 -11.88 11.82
CA GLU A 479 -29.34 -13.20 11.22
C GLU A 479 -29.04 -14.23 12.33
N LYS A 480 -30.13 -14.77 12.90
CA LYS A 480 -30.39 -16.20 13.14
C LYS A 480 -29.18 -17.15 13.18
N GLU A 481 -28.55 -17.32 14.35
CA GLU A 481 -27.94 -18.55 14.92
C GLU A 481 -26.93 -18.19 16.03
N GLY A 482 -27.41 -17.43 17.00
CA GLY A 482 -26.62 -16.99 18.12
C GLY A 482 -27.20 -17.48 19.44
N MET A 483 -26.33 -18.12 20.24
CA MET A 483 -26.44 -18.46 21.67
C MET A 483 -27.86 -18.66 22.23
N ASP A 484 -28.62 -19.63 21.71
CA ASP A 484 -29.90 -19.99 22.31
C ASP A 484 -29.68 -20.66 23.69
N THR A 485 -29.81 -19.88 24.77
CA THR A 485 -29.79 -20.40 26.15
C THR A 485 -31.19 -20.80 26.63
N SER A 486 -32.21 -20.79 25.75
CA SER A 486 -33.58 -21.18 26.06
C SER A 486 -33.69 -22.63 26.54
N SER A 487 -32.88 -23.54 25.99
CA SER A 487 -32.85 -24.95 26.44
C SER A 487 -32.43 -25.06 27.92
N THR A 488 -31.32 -24.42 28.31
CA THR A 488 -30.87 -24.34 29.71
C THR A 488 -31.90 -23.66 30.61
N TYR A 489 -32.50 -22.57 30.13
CA TYR A 489 -33.57 -21.87 30.85
C TYR A 489 -34.75 -22.80 31.16
N MET A 490 -35.24 -23.52 30.14
CA MET A 490 -36.35 -24.45 30.27
C MET A 490 -36.02 -25.61 31.20
N GLU A 491 -34.81 -26.18 31.10
CA GLU A 491 -34.39 -27.28 31.96
C GLU A 491 -34.38 -26.89 33.45
N VAL A 492 -33.77 -25.76 33.78
CA VAL A 492 -33.71 -25.24 35.16
C VAL A 492 -35.11 -24.91 35.68
N GLN A 493 -35.95 -24.28 34.86
CA GLN A 493 -37.33 -23.97 35.23
C GLN A 493 -38.13 -25.24 35.54
N ASN A 494 -38.04 -26.25 34.69
CA ASN A 494 -38.70 -27.55 34.89
C ASN A 494 -38.19 -28.26 36.16
N LYS A 495 -36.88 -28.23 36.42
CA LYS A 495 -36.26 -28.77 37.65
C LYS A 495 -36.83 -28.09 38.90
N LEU A 496 -36.93 -26.76 38.90
CA LEU A 496 -37.51 -25.98 40.02
C LEU A 496 -38.98 -26.29 40.25
N ASP A 497 -39.78 -26.34 39.19
CA ASP A 497 -41.22 -26.61 39.28
C ASP A 497 -41.48 -28.03 39.81
N ARG A 498 -40.71 -29.01 39.34
CA ARG A 498 -40.76 -30.40 39.81
C ARG A 498 -40.41 -30.50 41.30
N ALA A 499 -39.28 -29.94 41.73
CA ALA A 499 -38.85 -29.97 43.12
C ALA A 499 -39.88 -29.28 44.05
N THR A 500 -40.39 -28.13 43.63
CA THR A 500 -41.41 -27.37 44.39
C THR A 500 -42.71 -28.17 44.54
N SER A 501 -43.16 -28.82 43.47
CA SER A 501 -44.38 -29.63 43.48
C SER A 501 -44.24 -30.86 44.40
N ARG A 502 -43.12 -31.58 44.29
CA ARG A 502 -42.81 -32.75 45.12
C ARG A 502 -42.70 -32.41 46.59
N PHE A 503 -41.94 -31.36 46.94
CA PHE A 503 -41.84 -30.91 48.33
C PHE A 503 -43.21 -30.53 48.92
N LYS A 504 -44.04 -29.79 48.19
CA LYS A 504 -45.42 -29.45 48.64
C LYS A 504 -46.26 -30.71 48.87
N THR A 505 -46.13 -31.71 48.00
CA THR A 505 -46.82 -32.99 48.12
C THR A 505 -46.36 -33.75 49.36
N LEU A 506 -45.03 -33.90 49.53
CA LEU A 506 -44.43 -34.52 50.70
C LEU A 506 -44.88 -33.85 52.01
N TYR A 507 -44.80 -32.51 52.07
CA TYR A 507 -45.18 -31.72 53.23
C TYR A 507 -46.65 -31.93 53.61
N SER A 508 -47.56 -31.85 52.63
CA SER A 508 -48.98 -32.03 52.86
C SER A 508 -49.32 -33.46 53.31
N LYS A 509 -48.76 -34.48 52.64
CA LYS A 509 -48.96 -35.89 53.03
C LYS A 509 -48.41 -36.17 54.43
N CYS A 510 -47.21 -35.70 54.75
CA CYS A 510 -46.60 -35.85 56.08
C CYS A 510 -47.49 -35.23 57.18
N SER A 511 -48.05 -34.05 56.93
CA SER A 511 -48.96 -33.37 57.87
C SER A 511 -50.28 -34.13 58.06
N ILE A 512 -50.90 -34.58 56.97
CA ILE A 512 -52.14 -35.37 57.01
C ILE A 512 -51.91 -36.70 57.75
N PHE A 513 -50.84 -37.40 57.41
CA PHE A 513 -50.47 -38.68 58.03
C PHE A 513 -50.23 -38.52 59.54
N GLY A 514 -49.52 -37.47 59.96
CA GLY A 514 -49.33 -37.16 61.38
C GLY A 514 -50.62 -36.89 62.14
N ASN A 515 -51.54 -36.12 61.56
CA ASN A 515 -52.85 -35.85 62.15
C ASN A 515 -53.67 -37.15 62.28
N ASN A 516 -53.65 -38.00 61.25
CA ASN A 516 -54.34 -39.28 61.25
C ASN A 516 -53.79 -40.24 62.30
N LEU A 517 -52.46 -40.35 62.43
CA LEU A 517 -51.83 -41.16 63.48
C LEU A 517 -52.17 -40.65 64.87
N LYS A 518 -52.18 -39.32 65.07
CA LYS A 518 -52.55 -38.73 66.35
C LYS A 518 -54.00 -39.05 66.71
N ASP A 519 -54.94 -38.83 65.80
CA ASP A 519 -56.36 -39.14 65.99
C ASP A 519 -56.57 -40.65 66.27
N LEU A 520 -55.83 -41.51 65.57
CA LEU A 520 -55.88 -42.96 65.81
C LEU A 520 -55.40 -43.32 67.22
N VAL A 521 -54.28 -42.75 67.67
CA VAL A 521 -53.76 -42.97 69.03
C VAL A 521 -54.74 -42.46 70.08
N ASP A 522 -55.31 -41.27 69.90
CA ASP A 522 -56.28 -40.68 70.82
C ASP A 522 -57.54 -41.56 70.92
N LYS A 523 -58.06 -42.08 69.80
CA LYS A 523 -59.21 -43.01 69.78
C LYS A 523 -58.92 -44.33 70.47
N TYR A 524 -57.75 -44.94 70.23
CA TYR A 524 -57.36 -46.18 70.90
C TYR A 524 -57.17 -45.97 72.41
N GLN A 525 -56.59 -44.84 72.81
CA GLN A 525 -56.43 -44.51 74.23
C GLN A 525 -57.80 -44.33 74.90
N ASN A 526 -58.72 -43.58 74.28
CA ASN A 526 -60.11 -43.45 74.76
C ASN A 526 -60.81 -44.80 74.87
N TYR A 527 -60.65 -45.68 73.87
CA TYR A 527 -61.20 -47.05 73.92
C TYR A 527 -60.60 -47.85 75.09
N LYS A 528 -59.28 -47.80 75.29
CA LYS A 528 -58.59 -48.48 76.37
C LYS A 528 -59.06 -47.99 77.74
N ASP A 529 -59.23 -46.68 77.91
CA ASP A 529 -59.71 -46.07 79.15
C ASP A 529 -61.17 -46.45 79.42
N ALA A 530 -62.03 -46.40 78.41
CA ALA A 530 -63.42 -46.84 78.51
C ALA A 530 -63.53 -48.35 78.85
N ALA A 531 -62.73 -49.20 78.20
CA ALA A 531 -62.68 -50.64 78.48
C ALA A 531 -62.18 -50.93 79.90
N SER A 532 -61.15 -50.20 80.36
CA SER A 532 -60.62 -50.33 81.73
C SER A 532 -61.65 -49.87 82.77
N GLY A 533 -62.34 -48.75 82.51
CA GLY A 533 -63.42 -48.26 83.35
C GLY A 533 -64.61 -49.21 83.43
N LEU A 534 -65.01 -49.81 82.30
CA LEU A 534 -66.05 -50.84 82.27
C LEU A 534 -65.62 -52.10 83.04
N HIS A 535 -64.37 -52.55 82.87
CA HIS A 535 -63.84 -53.70 83.59
C HIS A 535 -63.84 -53.47 85.12
N SER A 536 -63.35 -52.31 85.55
CA SER A 536 -63.42 -51.85 86.94
C SER A 536 -64.86 -51.84 87.47
N GLY A 537 -65.80 -51.25 86.71
CA GLY A 537 -67.21 -51.22 87.10
C GLY A 537 -67.87 -52.60 87.14
N LEU A 538 -67.50 -53.52 86.24
CA LEU A 538 -67.96 -54.90 86.28
C LEU A 538 -67.40 -55.65 87.49
N GLN A 539 -66.13 -55.43 87.82
CA GLN A 539 -65.49 -56.01 89.00
C GLN A 539 -66.14 -55.49 90.29
N ASP A 540 -66.37 -54.17 90.40
CA ASP A 540 -67.09 -53.58 91.52
C ASP A 540 -68.51 -54.17 91.67
N CYS A 541 -69.21 -54.37 90.54
CA CYS A 541 -70.53 -55.00 90.53
C CYS A 541 -70.47 -56.47 90.98
N GLU A 542 -69.49 -57.22 90.51
CA GLU A 542 -69.26 -58.62 90.89
C GLU A 542 -68.95 -58.73 92.39
N GLU A 543 -68.06 -57.90 92.92
CA GLU A 543 -67.74 -57.83 94.35
C GLU A 543 -68.97 -57.44 95.19
N ALA A 544 -69.75 -56.45 94.75
CA ALA A 544 -70.98 -56.05 95.40
C ALA A 544 -72.02 -57.20 95.42
N MET A 545 -72.17 -57.93 94.31
CA MET A 545 -73.05 -59.10 94.25
C MET A 545 -72.56 -60.23 95.17
N ASN A 546 -71.26 -60.55 95.17
CA ASN A 546 -70.67 -61.56 96.03
C ASN A 546 -70.83 -61.20 97.53
N LYS A 547 -70.69 -59.92 97.88
CA LYS A 547 -70.97 -59.42 99.23
C LYS A 547 -72.44 -59.57 99.61
N GLN A 548 -73.37 -59.19 98.73
CA GLN A 548 -74.81 -59.39 98.96
C GLN A 548 -75.17 -60.87 99.11
N LEU A 549 -74.60 -61.75 98.28
CA LEU A 549 -74.80 -63.20 98.37
C LEU A 549 -74.33 -63.75 99.73
N SER A 550 -73.16 -63.30 100.18
CA SER A 550 -72.58 -63.68 101.48
C SER A 550 -73.39 -63.15 102.67
N GLU A 551 -73.92 -61.91 102.59
CA GLU A 551 -74.80 -61.31 103.60
C GLU A 551 -76.17 -62.02 103.68
N VAL A 552 -76.71 -62.51 102.55
CA VAL A 552 -77.97 -63.26 102.49
C VAL A 552 -77.82 -64.68 103.07
N ILE A 553 -76.66 -65.31 102.89
CA ILE A 553 -76.37 -66.62 103.48
C ILE A 553 -76.18 -66.51 105.02
N ALA A 554 -75.75 -65.35 105.53
CA ALA A 554 -75.50 -65.10 106.95
C ALA A 554 -76.68 -64.49 107.74
N GLY A 555 -77.84 -64.18 107.13
CA GLY A 555 -78.90 -63.37 107.76
C GLY A 555 -80.36 -63.85 107.60
N ASP A 556 -81.14 -63.65 108.67
CA ASP A 556 -82.56 -63.99 108.89
C ASP A 556 -83.53 -63.68 107.70
N PRO A 557 -84.52 -64.55 107.37
CA PRO A 557 -85.27 -64.55 106.09
C PRO A 557 -86.05 -63.26 105.75
N LYS A 558 -86.35 -62.40 106.73
CA LYS A 558 -87.05 -61.11 106.49
C LYS A 558 -86.19 -60.05 105.80
N LYS A 559 -84.86 -60.18 105.81
CA LYS A 559 -83.94 -59.24 105.11
C LYS A 559 -83.85 -59.49 103.61
N SER A 560 -84.18 -60.70 103.15
CA SER A 560 -84.15 -61.08 101.72
C SER A 560 -85.07 -60.24 100.82
N SER A 561 -86.28 -59.89 101.30
CA SER A 561 -87.26 -59.12 100.52
C SER A 561 -86.86 -57.65 100.30
N LYS A 562 -86.07 -57.07 101.22
CA LYS A 562 -85.53 -55.70 101.09
C LYS A 562 -84.34 -55.64 100.14
N ALA A 563 -83.49 -56.67 100.12
CA ALA A 563 -82.37 -56.78 99.19
C ALA A 563 -82.86 -56.92 97.73
N ALA A 564 -83.89 -57.75 97.49
CA ALA A 564 -84.50 -57.90 96.17
C ALA A 564 -85.09 -56.59 95.60
N ARG A 565 -85.67 -55.74 96.47
CA ARG A 565 -86.18 -54.40 96.05
C ARG A 565 -85.06 -53.40 95.75
N ARG A 566 -83.89 -53.51 96.38
CA ARG A 566 -82.72 -52.65 96.08
C ARG A 566 -82.11 -53.00 94.73
N ASN A 567 -82.06 -54.28 94.36
CA ASN A 567 -81.56 -54.72 93.05
C ASN A 567 -82.41 -54.19 91.88
N GLN A 568 -83.73 -54.08 92.04
CA GLN A 568 -84.59 -53.48 90.98
C GLN A 568 -84.38 -51.96 90.80
N GLY A 569 -83.86 -51.26 91.81
CA GLY A 569 -83.59 -49.82 91.74
C GLY A 569 -82.28 -49.49 91.02
N ALA A 570 -81.25 -50.33 91.17
CA ALA A 570 -79.93 -50.10 90.56
C ALA A 570 -79.92 -50.37 89.04
N SER A 571 -80.72 -51.32 88.55
CA SER A 571 -80.83 -51.59 87.10
C SER A 571 -81.47 -50.47 86.28
N ARG A 572 -82.07 -49.45 86.91
CA ARG A 572 -82.71 -48.32 86.23
C ARG A 572 -81.78 -47.14 85.94
N THR A 573 -80.54 -47.17 86.44
CA THR A 573 -79.62 -46.02 86.39
C THR A 573 -78.37 -46.25 85.54
N SER A 574 -78.31 -47.35 84.77
CA SER A 574 -77.13 -47.73 83.97
C SER A 574 -77.44 -48.03 82.50
N ILE A 575 -78.35 -47.28 81.88
CA ILE A 575 -78.46 -47.18 80.41
C ILE A 575 -78.04 -45.78 79.99
#